data_AF-A0A9D0CXL9-F1
#
_entry.id   AF-A0A9D0CXL9-F1
#
_cell.length_a   1.000
_cell.length_b   1.000
_cell.length_c   1.000
_cell.angle_alpha   90.00
_cell.angle_beta   90.00
_cell.angle_gamma   90.00
#
_symmetry.space_group_name_H-M   'P 1'
#
loop_
_entity.id
_entity.type
_entity.pdbx_description
1 polymer ?
#
loop_
_entity_poly.entity_id
_entity_poly.type
_entity_poly.pdbx_seq_one_letter_code
_entity_poly.pdbx_strand_id
1 'polypeptide(L)'
;MLAAQKRFPTYISLQYASLAKGCQNSLRSYILKVGLSRVITLVGALFLSSAALAQSMTPVSELESKAAAGDLEAKMKLAERYYKGEGVEKNLAKAADWYTQLAEEEYAHAQLALGLMYIKGEGVDKNDAKAVEWLKRAASQRLASAQYLLGVAYEEGHGVDADLTTAYMWYEIAAALTNNLAETAQKRIAAQLSAEQIADAESKASQWWLKHHH
;
A
#
# COMPACT_ATOMS: atom_id res chain seq x y z
N MET A 1 -12.31 -44.41 -23.07
CA MET A 1 -12.56 -43.21 -22.23
C MET A 1 -11.46 -43.09 -21.16
N LEU A 2 -10.24 -42.64 -21.49
CA LEU A 2 -9.14 -42.60 -20.51
C LEU A 2 -8.05 -41.54 -20.79
N ALA A 3 -8.35 -40.49 -21.59
CA ALA A 3 -7.33 -39.52 -22.01
C ALA A 3 -7.52 -38.07 -21.53
N ALA A 4 -8.52 -37.77 -20.68
CA ALA A 4 -8.80 -36.40 -20.23
C ALA A 4 -8.43 -36.11 -18.76
N GLN A 5 -7.75 -37.03 -18.08
CA GLN A 5 -7.39 -36.90 -16.65
C GLN A 5 -6.01 -36.27 -16.40
N LYS A 6 -5.19 -36.04 -17.43
CA LYS A 6 -3.76 -35.66 -17.28
C LYS A 6 -3.45 -34.15 -17.32
N ARG A 7 -4.44 -33.27 -17.14
CA ARG A 7 -4.24 -31.81 -17.28
C ARG A 7 -4.83 -30.97 -16.14
N PHE A 8 -4.95 -31.55 -14.96
CA PHE A 8 -5.31 -30.78 -13.77
C PHE A 8 -4.05 -30.49 -12.94
N PRO A 9 -3.82 -29.24 -12.52
CA PRO A 9 -2.83 -28.91 -11.50
C PRO A 9 -3.06 -29.78 -10.25
N THR A 10 -1.99 -30.26 -9.63
CA THR A 10 -1.97 -31.29 -8.57
C THR A 10 -2.89 -30.98 -7.38
N TYR A 11 -3.16 -29.69 -7.14
CA TYR A 11 -4.05 -29.21 -6.08
C TYR A 11 -5.54 -29.48 -6.36
N ILE A 12 -5.99 -29.33 -7.61
CA ILE A 12 -7.39 -29.53 -8.01
C ILE A 12 -7.73 -31.02 -8.00
N SER A 13 -6.79 -31.91 -8.35
CA SER A 13 -7.03 -33.36 -8.33
C SER A 13 -7.32 -33.90 -6.92
N LEU A 14 -6.69 -33.34 -5.88
CA LEU A 14 -6.88 -33.77 -4.49
C LEU A 14 -8.26 -33.37 -3.96
N GLN A 15 -8.70 -32.14 -4.21
CA GLN A 15 -10.05 -31.67 -3.82
C GLN A 15 -11.16 -32.25 -4.71
N TYR A 16 -10.90 -32.51 -5.99
CA TYR A 16 -11.90 -33.11 -6.90
C TYR A 16 -12.23 -34.55 -6.48
N ALA A 17 -11.25 -35.32 -6.01
CA ALA A 17 -11.44 -36.70 -5.57
C ALA A 17 -12.27 -36.82 -4.27
N SER A 18 -12.29 -35.79 -3.42
CA SER A 18 -13.09 -35.75 -2.18
C SER A 18 -14.54 -35.30 -2.37
N LEU A 19 -14.93 -34.84 -3.56
CA LEU A 19 -16.31 -34.42 -3.85
C LEU A 19 -17.23 -35.63 -4.06
N ALA A 20 -18.48 -35.52 -3.59
CA ALA A 20 -19.52 -36.49 -3.91
C ALA A 20 -19.70 -36.61 -5.45
N LYS A 21 -19.92 -37.83 -5.96
CA LYS A 21 -20.01 -38.12 -7.42
C LYS A 21 -20.98 -37.22 -8.19
N GLY A 22 -22.09 -36.83 -7.57
CA GLY A 22 -23.05 -35.88 -8.17
C GLY A 22 -22.46 -34.48 -8.42
N CYS A 23 -21.60 -34.01 -7.50
CA CYS A 23 -20.92 -32.73 -7.60
C CYS A 23 -19.82 -32.76 -8.68
N GLN A 24 -19.11 -33.89 -8.81
CA GLN A 24 -18.11 -34.11 -9.87
C GLN A 24 -18.73 -34.02 -11.28
N ASN A 25 -19.91 -34.61 -11.49
CA ASN A 25 -20.59 -34.59 -12.79
C ASN A 25 -21.08 -33.17 -13.16
N SER A 26 -21.62 -32.43 -12.20
CA SER A 26 -22.03 -31.03 -12.41
C SER A 26 -20.84 -30.13 -12.68
N LEU A 27 -19.74 -30.29 -11.94
CA LEU A 27 -18.52 -29.52 -12.14
C LEU A 27 -17.88 -29.82 -13.51
N ARG A 28 -17.87 -31.08 -13.94
CA ARG A 28 -17.37 -31.49 -15.26
C ARG A 28 -18.22 -30.91 -16.39
N SER A 29 -19.55 -30.96 -16.27
CA SER A 29 -20.48 -30.34 -17.23
C SER A 29 -20.27 -28.82 -17.31
N TYR A 30 -20.05 -28.17 -16.16
CA TYR A 30 -19.77 -26.73 -16.11
C TYR A 30 -18.42 -26.37 -16.73
N ILE A 31 -17.35 -27.12 -16.42
CA ILE A 31 -16.01 -26.93 -17.03
C ILE A 31 -16.08 -27.06 -18.56
N LEU A 32 -16.88 -27.98 -19.10
CA LEU A 32 -17.08 -28.12 -20.54
C LEU A 32 -17.80 -26.93 -21.17
N LYS A 33 -18.69 -26.27 -20.42
CA LYS A 33 -19.44 -25.08 -20.90
C LYS A 33 -18.63 -23.79 -20.84
N VAL A 34 -17.88 -23.57 -19.75
CA VAL A 34 -17.21 -22.29 -19.50
C VAL A 34 -15.69 -22.32 -19.64
N GLY A 35 -15.08 -23.51 -19.78
CA GLY A 35 -13.64 -23.70 -19.91
C GLY A 35 -12.91 -23.73 -18.57
N LEU A 36 -11.93 -24.64 -18.45
CA LEU A 36 -11.19 -24.90 -17.21
C LEU A 36 -10.45 -23.65 -16.69
N SER A 37 -9.89 -22.84 -17.57
CA SER A 37 -9.19 -21.60 -17.18
C SER A 37 -10.12 -20.62 -16.46
N ARG A 38 -11.35 -20.45 -16.94
CA ARG A 38 -12.33 -19.55 -16.30
C ARG A 38 -12.79 -20.08 -14.94
N VAL A 39 -12.95 -21.39 -14.80
CA VAL A 39 -13.28 -22.01 -13.51
C VAL A 39 -12.16 -21.78 -12.49
N ILE A 40 -10.89 -21.95 -12.90
CA ILE A 40 -9.74 -21.67 -12.02
C ILE A 40 -9.72 -20.21 -11.59
N THR A 41 -9.96 -19.27 -12.52
CA THR A 41 -10.03 -17.83 -12.21
C THR A 41 -11.16 -17.52 -11.23
N LEU A 42 -12.36 -18.07 -11.44
CA LEU A 42 -13.52 -17.84 -10.57
C LEU A 42 -13.33 -18.45 -9.18
N VAL A 43 -12.82 -19.67 -9.09
CA VAL A 43 -12.52 -20.33 -7.81
C VAL A 43 -11.41 -19.58 -7.07
N GLY A 44 -10.34 -19.18 -7.75
CA GLY A 44 -9.29 -18.33 -7.18
C GLY A 44 -9.83 -17.00 -6.64
N ALA A 45 -10.72 -16.33 -7.39
CA ALA A 45 -11.37 -15.10 -6.94
C ALA A 45 -12.29 -15.31 -5.72
N LEU A 46 -13.02 -16.43 -5.65
CA LEU A 46 -13.82 -16.80 -4.48
C LEU A 46 -12.96 -17.11 -3.24
N PHE A 47 -11.82 -17.77 -3.43
CA PHE A 47 -10.86 -18.00 -2.34
C PHE A 47 -10.20 -16.71 -1.85
N LEU A 48 -9.77 -15.83 -2.76
CA LEU A 48 -9.21 -14.53 -2.40
C LEU A 48 -10.24 -13.64 -1.68
N SER A 49 -11.49 -13.60 -2.17
CA SER A 49 -12.55 -12.81 -1.53
C SER A 49 -12.97 -13.38 -0.17
N SER A 50 -13.04 -14.70 -0.01
CA SER A 50 -13.32 -15.33 1.30
C SER A 50 -12.17 -15.16 2.29
N ALA A 51 -10.91 -15.21 1.84
CA ALA A 51 -9.75 -14.92 2.69
C ALA A 51 -9.70 -13.44 3.12
N ALA A 52 -10.03 -12.51 2.21
CA ALA A 52 -10.15 -11.09 2.53
C ALA A 52 -11.29 -10.82 3.53
N LEU A 53 -12.46 -11.48 3.36
CA LEU A 53 -13.56 -11.46 4.33
C LEU A 53 -13.13 -12.04 5.69
N ALA A 54 -12.35 -13.12 5.70
CA ALA A 54 -11.88 -13.73 6.95
C ALA A 54 -10.91 -12.81 7.70
N GLN A 55 -10.04 -12.08 7.00
CA GLN A 55 -9.12 -11.12 7.63
C GLN A 55 -9.87 -9.94 8.27
N SER A 56 -10.94 -9.44 7.63
CA SER A 56 -11.78 -8.37 8.21
C SER A 56 -12.64 -8.81 9.40
N MET A 57 -12.71 -10.12 9.65
CA MET A 57 -13.41 -10.72 10.80
C MET A 57 -12.47 -11.18 11.93
N THR A 58 -11.15 -10.96 11.81
CA THR A 58 -10.21 -11.31 12.88
C THR A 58 -10.52 -10.50 14.14
N PRO A 59 -10.77 -11.15 15.30
CA PRO A 59 -11.01 -10.45 16.55
C PRO A 59 -9.78 -9.64 16.96
N VAL A 60 -9.99 -8.47 17.55
CA VAL A 60 -8.89 -7.62 18.02
C VAL A 60 -8.01 -8.35 19.03
N SER A 61 -8.57 -9.16 19.92
CA SER A 61 -7.80 -9.94 20.89
C SER A 61 -6.80 -10.91 20.24
N GLU A 62 -7.15 -11.48 19.08
CA GLU A 62 -6.22 -12.32 18.31
C GLU A 62 -5.11 -11.47 17.69
N LEU A 63 -5.46 -10.30 17.15
CA LEU A 63 -4.48 -9.37 16.59
C LEU A 63 -3.53 -8.85 17.68
N GLU A 64 -4.00 -8.54 18.88
CA GLU A 64 -3.19 -8.12 20.03
C GLU A 64 -2.19 -9.20 20.43
N SER A 65 -2.63 -10.46 20.47
CA SER A 65 -1.75 -11.61 20.74
C SER A 65 -0.64 -11.74 19.68
N LYS A 66 -0.98 -11.65 18.39
CA LYS A 66 -0.01 -11.72 17.30
C LYS A 66 0.95 -10.52 17.28
N ALA A 67 0.43 -9.31 17.50
CA ALA A 67 1.23 -8.10 17.58
C ALA A 67 2.21 -8.15 18.75
N ALA A 68 1.81 -8.68 19.91
CA ALA A 68 2.69 -8.92 21.05
C ALA A 68 3.78 -9.95 20.74
N ALA A 69 3.52 -10.90 19.84
CA ALA A 69 4.50 -11.85 19.32
C ALA A 69 5.42 -11.26 18.22
N GLY A 70 5.25 -9.98 17.85
CA GLY A 70 6.07 -9.29 16.86
C GLY A 70 5.54 -9.34 15.42
N ASP A 71 4.32 -9.84 15.19
CA ASP A 71 3.72 -9.88 13.84
C ASP A 71 3.42 -8.45 13.34
N LEU A 72 4.17 -8.01 12.32
CA LEU A 72 4.06 -6.66 11.75
C LEU A 72 2.73 -6.42 11.03
N GLU A 73 2.17 -7.44 10.39
CA GLU A 73 0.88 -7.33 9.73
C GLU A 73 -0.23 -7.18 10.76
N ALA A 74 -0.15 -7.90 11.87
CA ALA A 74 -1.06 -7.74 13.00
C ALA A 74 -0.94 -6.34 13.64
N LYS A 75 0.28 -5.83 13.86
CA LYS A 75 0.50 -4.46 14.35
C LYS A 75 -0.13 -3.42 13.40
N MET A 76 0.09 -3.55 12.09
CA MET A 76 -0.48 -2.63 11.09
C MET A 76 -2.01 -2.66 11.12
N LYS A 77 -2.61 -3.85 11.17
CA LYS A 77 -4.05 -4.02 11.27
C LYS A 77 -4.60 -3.42 12.55
N LEU A 78 -3.95 -3.63 13.70
CA LEU A 78 -4.36 -3.00 14.96
C LEU A 78 -4.31 -1.47 14.87
N ALA A 79 -3.24 -0.91 14.30
CA ALA A 79 -3.13 0.54 14.10
C ALA A 79 -4.32 1.07 13.30
N GLU A 80 -4.67 0.41 12.19
CA GLU A 80 -5.84 0.77 11.39
C GLU A 80 -7.17 0.62 12.13
N ARG A 81 -7.35 -0.46 12.89
CA ARG A 81 -8.57 -0.69 13.70
C ARG A 81 -8.75 0.40 14.74
N TYR A 82 -7.68 0.75 15.46
CA TYR A 82 -7.70 1.85 16.43
C TYR A 82 -7.91 3.21 15.76
N TYR A 83 -7.33 3.43 14.57
CA TYR A 83 -7.53 4.67 13.81
C TYR A 83 -8.98 4.85 13.34
N LYS A 84 -9.63 3.76 12.87
CA LYS A 84 -10.99 3.78 12.33
C LYS A 84 -12.08 3.54 13.39
N GLY A 85 -11.75 2.91 14.51
CA GLY A 85 -12.73 2.41 15.49
C GLY A 85 -13.46 1.14 15.04
N GLU A 86 -12.78 0.27 14.31
CA GLU A 86 -13.38 -0.97 13.78
C GLU A 86 -13.14 -2.14 14.74
N GLY A 87 -14.20 -2.67 15.35
CA GLY A 87 -14.07 -3.79 16.32
C GLY A 87 -13.41 -3.41 17.65
N VAL A 88 -13.00 -2.14 17.81
CA VAL A 88 -12.50 -1.49 19.03
C VAL A 88 -12.98 -0.05 19.08
N GLU A 89 -13.01 0.53 20.27
CA GLU A 89 -13.17 1.98 20.42
C GLU A 89 -12.06 2.73 19.67
N LYS A 90 -12.44 3.73 18.88
CA LYS A 90 -11.50 4.57 18.14
C LYS A 90 -10.53 5.25 19.11
N ASN A 91 -9.24 5.05 18.89
CA ASN A 91 -8.19 5.64 19.71
C ASN A 91 -7.00 6.02 18.83
N LEU A 92 -6.95 7.30 18.45
CA LEU A 92 -5.91 7.82 17.56
C LEU A 92 -4.52 7.81 18.20
N ALA A 93 -4.43 8.01 19.52
CA ALA A 93 -3.14 7.95 20.22
C ALA A 93 -2.54 6.54 20.18
N LYS A 94 -3.34 5.50 20.48
CA LYS A 94 -2.91 4.10 20.32
C LYS A 94 -2.54 3.77 18.88
N ALA A 95 -3.29 4.27 17.90
CA ALA A 95 -2.93 4.09 16.50
C ALA A 95 -1.57 4.73 16.19
N ALA A 96 -1.31 5.93 16.70
CA ALA A 96 -0.03 6.63 16.55
C ALA A 96 1.13 5.84 17.15
N ASP A 97 0.93 5.26 18.34
CA ASP A 97 1.95 4.44 19.02
C ASP A 97 2.31 3.21 18.20
N TRP A 98 1.31 2.53 17.62
CA TRP A 98 1.56 1.39 16.73
C TRP A 98 2.25 1.80 15.44
N TYR A 99 1.79 2.87 14.78
CA TYR A 99 2.44 3.37 13.57
C TYR A 99 3.87 3.84 13.85
N THR A 100 4.15 4.41 15.01
CA THR A 100 5.50 4.83 15.42
C THR A 100 6.43 3.62 15.51
N GLN A 101 6.03 2.57 16.23
CA GLN A 101 6.82 1.34 16.31
C GLN A 101 7.10 0.74 14.93
N LEU A 102 6.08 0.64 14.08
CA LEU A 102 6.24 0.11 12.73
C LEU A 102 7.09 1.01 11.81
N ALA A 103 6.98 2.32 11.97
CA ALA A 103 7.77 3.29 11.21
C ALA A 103 9.25 3.23 11.60
N GLU A 104 9.54 2.99 12.88
CA GLU A 104 10.90 2.73 13.40
C GLU A 104 11.47 1.39 12.92
N GLU A 105 10.61 0.39 12.69
CA GLU A 105 10.96 -0.87 12.02
C GLU A 105 11.02 -0.73 10.48
N GLU A 106 11.17 0.49 9.97
CA GLU A 106 11.31 0.83 8.54
C GLU A 106 10.12 0.42 7.66
N TYR A 107 8.92 0.27 8.21
CA TYR A 107 7.74 -0.04 7.42
C TYR A 107 7.20 1.19 6.68
N ALA A 108 7.43 1.29 5.36
CA ALA A 108 7.12 2.47 4.54
C ALA A 108 5.69 3.00 4.68
N HIS A 109 4.69 2.10 4.75
CA HIS A 109 3.28 2.51 4.88
C HIS A 109 2.98 3.08 6.27
N ALA A 110 3.66 2.60 7.31
CA ALA A 110 3.54 3.17 8.66
C ALA A 110 4.23 4.53 8.74
N GLN A 111 5.38 4.69 8.10
CA GLN A 111 6.06 6.00 7.98
C GLN A 111 5.15 7.02 7.27
N LEU A 112 4.48 6.63 6.18
CA LEU A 112 3.49 7.48 5.51
C LEU A 112 2.30 7.82 6.44
N ALA A 113 1.72 6.81 7.10
CA ALA A 113 0.58 7.00 7.99
C ALA A 113 0.94 7.96 9.14
N LEU A 114 2.10 7.78 9.76
CA LEU A 114 2.58 8.64 10.84
C LEU A 114 2.84 10.07 10.35
N GLY A 115 3.42 10.23 9.15
CA GLY A 115 3.58 11.54 8.53
C GLY A 115 2.24 12.27 8.34
N LEU A 116 1.21 11.57 7.86
CA LEU A 116 -0.15 12.12 7.73
C LEU A 116 -0.78 12.48 9.08
N MET A 117 -0.55 11.66 10.11
CA MET A 117 -1.04 11.94 11.47
C MET A 117 -0.41 13.21 12.03
N TYR A 118 0.89 13.43 11.81
CA TYR A 118 1.57 14.68 12.17
C TYR A 118 1.07 15.90 11.40
N ILE A 119 0.74 15.78 10.10
CA ILE A 119 0.16 16.89 9.31
C ILE A 119 -1.21 17.31 9.88
N LYS A 120 -2.01 16.34 10.30
CA LYS A 120 -3.38 16.57 10.76
C LYS A 120 -3.50 16.83 12.27
N GLY A 121 -2.49 16.47 13.05
CA GLY A 121 -2.58 16.44 14.51
C GLY A 121 -3.52 15.34 15.03
N GLU A 122 -3.57 14.19 14.34
CA GLU A 122 -4.43 13.07 14.72
C GLU A 122 -3.67 12.12 15.63
N GLY A 123 -4.04 12.04 16.92
CA GLY A 123 -3.39 11.14 17.88
C GLY A 123 -1.98 11.56 18.30
N VAL A 124 -1.41 12.58 17.66
CA VAL A 124 -0.16 13.25 17.97
C VAL A 124 -0.36 14.76 17.81
N ASP A 125 0.47 15.57 18.45
CA ASP A 125 0.46 17.02 18.20
C ASP A 125 0.87 17.31 16.76
N LYS A 126 0.15 18.24 16.12
CA LYS A 126 0.45 18.65 14.75
C LYS A 126 1.90 19.15 14.65
N ASN A 127 2.66 18.60 13.71
CA ASN A 127 4.06 18.97 13.49
C ASN A 127 4.49 18.65 12.05
N ASP A 128 4.42 19.65 11.18
CA ASP A 128 4.72 19.47 9.75
C ASP A 128 6.20 19.10 9.50
N ALA A 129 7.13 19.57 10.33
CA ALA A 129 8.55 19.22 10.20
C ALA A 129 8.79 17.71 10.47
N LYS A 130 8.22 17.18 11.55
CA LYS A 130 8.24 15.73 11.83
C LYS A 130 7.53 14.94 10.74
N ALA A 131 6.44 15.46 10.19
CA ALA A 131 5.75 14.80 9.08
C ALA A 131 6.68 14.65 7.87
N VAL A 132 7.39 15.71 7.48
CA VAL A 132 8.35 15.66 6.37
C VAL A 132 9.48 14.67 6.63
N GLU A 133 9.98 14.57 7.86
CA GLU A 133 11.00 13.57 8.21
C GLU A 133 10.51 12.14 7.93
N TRP A 134 9.31 11.79 8.37
CA TRP A 134 8.73 10.48 8.11
C TRP A 134 8.42 10.24 6.63
N LEU A 135 7.89 11.26 5.94
CA LEU A 135 7.64 11.19 4.50
C LEU A 135 8.92 11.00 3.69
N LYS A 136 10.04 11.62 4.08
CA LYS A 136 11.37 11.41 3.46
C LYS A 136 11.80 9.94 3.56
N ARG A 137 11.59 9.31 4.71
CA ARG A 137 11.91 7.87 4.89
C ARG A 137 11.00 7.00 4.01
N ALA A 138 9.69 7.23 4.02
CA ALA A 138 8.75 6.47 3.17
C ALA A 138 9.05 6.66 1.67
N ALA A 139 9.41 7.88 1.26
CA ALA A 139 9.76 8.22 -0.11
C ALA A 139 11.05 7.53 -0.57
N SER A 140 12.04 7.38 0.32
CA SER A 140 13.28 6.62 0.05
C SER A 140 13.02 5.15 -0.27
N GLN A 141 11.92 4.59 0.26
CA GLN A 141 11.42 3.26 -0.05
C GLN A 141 10.49 3.23 -1.28
N ARG A 142 10.51 4.29 -2.10
CA ARG A 142 9.78 4.41 -3.37
C ARG A 142 8.27 4.42 -3.22
N LEU A 143 7.74 4.88 -2.09
CA LEU A 143 6.31 5.04 -1.92
C LEU A 143 5.84 6.31 -2.64
N ALA A 144 5.20 6.14 -3.80
CA ALA A 144 4.75 7.24 -4.67
C ALA A 144 3.86 8.27 -3.95
N SER A 145 3.04 7.82 -3.01
CA SER A 145 2.21 8.70 -2.17
C SER A 145 3.05 9.60 -1.26
N ALA A 146 4.13 9.08 -0.67
CA ALA A 146 5.02 9.87 0.17
C ALA A 146 5.84 10.86 -0.66
N GLN A 147 6.33 10.45 -1.83
CA GLN A 147 7.03 11.32 -2.78
C GLN A 147 6.13 12.47 -3.23
N TYR A 148 4.86 12.19 -3.57
CA TYR A 148 3.88 13.22 -3.89
C TYR A 148 3.67 14.21 -2.74
N LEU A 149 3.49 13.71 -1.51
CA LEU A 149 3.29 14.58 -0.34
C LEU A 149 4.54 15.42 -0.01
N LEU A 150 5.74 14.94 -0.30
CA LEU A 150 6.94 15.77 -0.23
C LEU A 150 6.93 16.87 -1.29
N GLY A 151 6.48 16.58 -2.50
CA GLY A 151 6.25 17.59 -3.53
C GLY A 151 5.32 18.71 -3.03
N VAL A 152 4.19 18.33 -2.41
CA VAL A 152 3.26 19.28 -1.80
C VAL A 152 3.92 20.07 -0.67
N ALA A 153 4.68 19.40 0.21
CA ALA A 153 5.34 20.05 1.33
C ALA A 153 6.34 21.13 0.88
N TYR A 154 7.16 20.86 -0.15
CA TYR A 154 8.06 21.86 -0.72
C TYR A 154 7.33 22.91 -1.55
N GLU A 155 6.19 22.60 -2.16
CA GLU A 155 5.41 23.58 -2.89
C GLU A 155 4.79 24.63 -1.96
N GLU A 156 4.22 24.18 -0.84
CA GLU A 156 3.45 25.02 0.09
C GLU A 156 4.27 25.51 1.30
N GLY A 157 5.48 24.98 1.51
CA GLY A 157 6.33 25.30 2.65
C GLY A 157 5.88 24.64 3.96
N HIS A 158 5.31 23.44 3.90
CA HIS A 158 4.86 22.70 5.08
C HIS A 158 6.01 21.94 5.73
N GLY A 159 6.52 22.45 6.86
CA GLY A 159 7.60 21.81 7.62
C GLY A 159 8.98 21.87 6.96
N VAL A 160 9.07 22.53 5.80
CA VAL A 160 10.28 22.85 5.04
C VAL A 160 10.12 24.22 4.40
N ASP A 161 11.22 24.87 4.02
CA ASP A 161 11.15 26.08 3.21
C ASP A 161 10.56 25.76 1.83
N ALA A 162 9.69 26.64 1.35
CA ALA A 162 9.09 26.47 0.04
C ALA A 162 10.15 26.54 -1.07
N ASP A 163 10.15 25.54 -1.95
CA ASP A 163 11.07 25.40 -3.07
C ASP A 163 10.36 24.65 -4.22
N LEU A 164 9.89 25.42 -5.21
CA LEU A 164 9.20 24.88 -6.38
C LEU A 164 10.10 23.96 -7.23
N THR A 165 11.41 24.18 -7.25
CA THR A 165 12.35 23.32 -7.98
C THR A 165 12.44 21.95 -7.30
N THR A 166 12.55 21.91 -5.98
CA THR A 166 12.52 20.65 -5.22
C THR A 166 11.14 19.98 -5.25
N ALA A 167 10.06 20.76 -5.25
CA ALA A 167 8.70 20.23 -5.44
C ALA A 167 8.53 19.53 -6.80
N TYR A 168 9.02 20.16 -7.88
CA TYR A 168 9.00 19.58 -9.22
C TYR A 168 9.74 18.26 -9.29
N MET A 169 10.94 18.20 -8.71
CA MET A 169 11.72 16.97 -8.61
C MET A 169 10.93 15.84 -7.93
N TRP A 170 10.28 16.11 -6.79
CA TRP A 170 9.50 15.09 -6.09
C TRP A 170 8.26 14.64 -6.87
N TYR A 171 7.58 15.56 -7.55
CA TYR A 171 6.45 15.20 -8.42
C TYR A 171 6.88 14.37 -9.62
N GLU A 172 8.04 14.64 -10.22
CA GLU A 172 8.62 13.83 -11.29
C GLU A 172 8.88 12.38 -10.83
N ILE A 173 9.54 12.23 -9.68
CA ILE A 173 9.84 10.92 -9.07
C ILE A 173 8.52 10.16 -8.81
N ALA A 174 7.50 10.83 -8.26
CA ALA A 174 6.21 10.22 -7.97
C ALA A 174 5.42 9.84 -9.25
N ALA A 175 5.44 10.70 -10.28
CA ALA A 175 4.73 10.47 -11.54
C ALA A 175 5.27 9.26 -12.30
N ALA A 176 6.58 9.00 -12.23
CA ALA A 176 7.21 7.82 -12.81
C ALA A 176 6.67 6.48 -12.23
N LEU A 177 6.06 6.51 -11.04
CA LEU A 177 5.39 5.38 -10.41
C LEU A 177 3.86 5.39 -10.62
N THR A 178 3.43 5.95 -11.76
CA THR A 178 2.02 6.07 -12.20
C THR A 178 1.12 6.85 -11.24
N ASN A 179 1.64 7.88 -10.57
CA ASN A 179 0.84 8.81 -9.79
C ASN A 179 0.30 9.95 -10.67
N ASN A 180 -0.94 9.83 -11.13
CA ASN A 180 -1.60 10.82 -11.99
C ASN A 180 -1.76 12.21 -11.33
N LEU A 181 -1.88 12.25 -10.00
CA LEU A 181 -1.97 13.52 -9.25
C LEU A 181 -0.62 14.25 -9.29
N ALA A 182 0.48 13.50 -9.16
CA ALA A 182 1.82 14.06 -9.27
C ALA A 182 2.10 14.61 -10.67
N GLU A 183 1.72 13.90 -11.73
CA GLU A 183 1.86 14.40 -13.11
C GLU A 183 1.08 15.72 -13.32
N THR A 184 -0.14 15.78 -12.77
CA THR A 184 -0.96 16.99 -12.86
C THR A 184 -0.34 18.17 -12.09
N ALA A 185 0.17 17.90 -10.88
CA ALA A 185 0.83 18.90 -10.05
C ALA A 185 2.13 19.39 -10.70
N GLN A 186 2.95 18.48 -11.25
CA GLN A 186 4.18 18.80 -11.97
C GLN A 186 3.91 19.76 -13.13
N LYS A 187 2.95 19.44 -14.01
CA LYS A 187 2.58 20.29 -15.15
C LYS A 187 2.10 21.68 -14.71
N ARG A 188 1.36 21.74 -13.60
CA ARG A 188 0.86 23.00 -13.04
C ARG A 188 1.99 23.90 -12.54
N ILE A 189 2.98 23.35 -11.85
CA ILE A 189 4.10 24.16 -11.33
C ILE A 189 5.19 24.41 -12.38
N ALA A 190 5.28 23.59 -13.44
CA ALA A 190 6.21 23.79 -14.56
C ALA A 190 6.09 25.18 -15.20
N ALA A 191 4.86 25.71 -15.29
CA ALA A 191 4.60 27.04 -15.84
C ALA A 191 5.17 28.19 -15.00
N GLN A 192 5.60 27.92 -13.76
CA GLN A 192 6.17 28.90 -12.83
C GLN A 192 7.69 28.83 -12.75
N LEU A 193 8.31 27.83 -13.38
CA LEU A 193 9.76 27.57 -13.32
C LEU A 193 10.44 28.01 -14.62
N SER A 194 11.69 28.47 -14.48
CA SER A 194 12.56 28.65 -15.64
C SER A 194 13.04 27.31 -16.20
N ALA A 195 13.48 27.29 -17.46
CA ALA A 195 14.07 26.09 -18.06
C ALA A 195 15.31 25.59 -17.28
N GLU A 196 16.08 26.50 -16.68
CA GLU A 196 17.23 26.17 -15.84
C GLU A 196 16.79 25.47 -14.55
N GLN A 197 15.73 25.96 -13.90
CA GLN A 197 15.18 25.33 -12.71
C GLN A 197 14.59 23.95 -12.99
N ILE A 198 13.93 23.78 -14.14
CA ILE A 198 13.42 22.47 -14.57
C ILE A 198 14.58 21.50 -14.80
N ALA A 199 15.63 21.92 -15.52
CA ALA A 199 16.81 21.08 -15.76
C ALA A 199 17.54 20.70 -14.46
N ASP A 200 17.62 21.61 -13.49
CA ASP A 200 18.16 21.31 -12.15
C ASP A 200 17.29 20.27 -11.41
N ALA A 201 15.97 20.42 -11.44
CA ALA A 201 15.05 19.46 -10.83
C ALA A 201 15.18 18.04 -11.45
N GLU A 202 15.21 17.95 -12.78
CA GLU A 202 15.37 16.69 -13.53
C GLU A 202 16.73 16.01 -13.24
N SER A 203 17.79 16.82 -13.13
CA SER A 203 19.13 16.36 -12.73
C SER A 203 19.11 15.77 -11.32
N LYS A 204 18.49 16.48 -10.36
CA LYS A 204 18.34 15.99 -8.98
C LYS A 204 17.47 14.73 -8.90
N ALA A 205 16.39 14.64 -9.68
CA ALA A 205 15.53 13.47 -9.75
C ALA A 205 16.31 12.26 -10.27
N SER A 206 17.11 12.45 -11.32
CA SER A 206 18.00 11.42 -11.86
C SER A 206 19.03 10.93 -10.84
N GLN A 207 19.69 11.85 -10.13
CA GLN A 207 20.63 11.50 -9.06
C GLN A 207 19.95 10.75 -7.92
N TRP A 208 18.74 11.15 -7.55
CA TRP A 208 17.96 10.47 -6.52
C TRP A 208 17.68 9.03 -6.91
N TRP A 209 17.26 8.78 -8.16
CA TRP A 209 17.04 7.44 -8.67
C TRP A 209 18.30 6.59 -8.68
N LEU A 210 19.46 7.14 -9.07
CA LEU A 210 20.73 6.41 -9.04
C LEU A 210 21.10 5.92 -7.62
N LYS A 211 20.78 6.71 -6.60
CA LYS A 211 21.07 6.36 -5.20
C LYS A 211 20.12 5.29 -4.62
N HIS A 212 18.90 5.19 -5.13
CA HIS A 212 17.84 4.34 -4.56
C HIS A 212 17.46 3.16 -5.48
N HIS A 213 18.23 2.88 -6.53
CA HIS A 213 18.11 1.70 -7.39
C HIS A 213 19.38 0.83 -7.30
N HIS A 214 19.40 -0.14 -6.37
CA HIS A 214 20.38 -1.23 -6.30
C HIS A 214 19.68 -2.56 -6.05
#